data_AF-A0A7Z0DJH7-F1
#
_entry.id   AF-A0A7Z0DJH7-F1
#
_cell.length_a   1.000
_cell.length_b   1.000
_cell.length_c   1.000
_cell.angle_alpha   90.00
_cell.angle_beta   90.00
_cell.angle_gamma   90.00
#
_symmetry.space_group_name_H-M   'P 1'
#
loop_
_entity.id
_entity.type
_entity.pdbx_description
1 polymer ?
#
loop_
_entity_poly.entity_id
_entity_poly.type
_entity_poly.pdbx_seq_one_letter_code
_entity_poly.pdbx_strand_id
1 'polypeptide(L)'
;MNRVVAALHAVDPDAVGLGDFGRRDGYVRRQLERWSRQYDSARGDGDRDSDVDWLRDWIRERVPVDAGVSVTHGDIKCDNLIFHPTEPRVIAILDWELATLGDPLADFAYNALMYHLPRTIAGGLGDLSAEELIDLGIPSETEYETSYRERAGRVDTTGLDVYLVFNTFRLYAIMHGIRARVQQGTAASAHAGDMIAAMPRLVEIGRRLAERCPA
;
A
#
# COMPACT_ATOMS: atom_id res chain seq x y z
N MET A 1 -5.20 10.67 10.45
CA MET A 1 -4.44 9.49 9.97
C MET A 1 -2.94 9.77 9.87
N ASN A 2 -2.49 10.69 8.99
CA ASN A 2 -1.07 11.02 8.74
C ASN A 2 -0.15 11.03 9.98
N ARG A 3 -0.51 11.80 11.03
CA ARG A 3 0.24 11.88 12.31
C ARG A 3 0.49 10.50 12.94
N VAL A 4 -0.48 9.60 12.87
CA VAL A 4 -0.40 8.26 13.47
C VAL A 4 0.55 7.37 12.69
N VAL A 5 0.48 7.41 11.34
CA VAL A 5 1.41 6.70 10.46
C VAL A 5 2.84 7.19 10.72
N ALA A 6 3.05 8.51 10.74
CA ALA A 6 4.34 9.11 11.06
C ALA A 6 4.85 8.73 12.47
N ALA A 7 3.97 8.74 13.47
CA ALA A 7 4.34 8.35 14.84
C ALA A 7 4.72 6.88 14.95
N LEU A 8 4.03 5.97 14.24
CA LEU A 8 4.39 4.56 14.16
C LEU A 8 5.77 4.38 13.55
N HIS A 9 6.03 5.04 12.42
CA HIS A 9 7.32 4.93 11.72
C HIS A 9 8.49 5.60 12.46
N ALA A 10 8.20 6.49 13.42
CA ALA A 10 9.20 7.09 14.29
C ALA A 10 9.57 6.24 15.51
N VAL A 11 8.86 5.13 15.77
CA VAL A 11 9.20 4.19 16.86
C VAL A 11 10.55 3.54 16.55
N ASP A 12 11.48 3.64 17.51
CA ASP A 12 12.72 2.85 17.51
C ASP A 12 12.38 1.41 17.94
N PRO A 13 12.46 0.41 17.04
CA PRO A 13 12.09 -0.96 17.37
C PRO A 13 12.95 -1.55 18.49
N ASP A 14 14.23 -1.19 18.57
CA ASP A 14 15.14 -1.71 19.59
C ASP A 14 14.77 -1.16 20.98
N ALA A 15 14.43 0.13 21.05
CA ALA A 15 14.04 0.78 22.30
C ALA A 15 12.73 0.23 22.90
N VAL A 16 11.84 -0.34 22.07
CA VAL A 16 10.56 -0.93 22.51
C VAL A 16 10.59 -2.47 22.56
N GLY A 17 11.75 -3.10 22.39
CA GLY A 17 11.90 -4.56 22.48
C GLY A 17 11.38 -5.33 21.27
N LEU A 18 11.28 -4.69 20.10
CA LEU A 18 10.87 -5.28 18.82
C LEU A 18 12.05 -5.43 17.85
N GLY A 19 13.29 -5.39 18.34
CA GLY A 19 14.49 -5.42 17.50
C GLY A 19 14.65 -6.69 16.65
N ASP A 20 14.03 -7.80 17.05
CA ASP A 20 14.02 -9.09 16.37
C ASP A 20 12.63 -9.47 15.81
N PHE A 21 11.68 -8.52 15.79
CA PHE A 21 10.30 -8.75 15.32
C PHE A 21 10.20 -9.10 13.83
N GLY A 22 11.25 -8.81 13.05
CA GLY A 22 11.29 -9.12 11.63
C GLY A 22 12.65 -8.89 10.99
N ARG A 23 12.76 -9.21 9.70
CA ARG A 23 13.99 -8.97 8.92
C ARG A 23 14.12 -7.49 8.56
N ARG A 24 15.30 -6.92 8.79
CA ARG A 24 15.58 -5.49 8.64
C ARG A 24 15.87 -5.04 7.20
N ASP A 25 16.30 -5.94 6.32
CA ASP A 25 17.02 -5.59 5.08
C ASP A 25 16.32 -5.99 3.76
N GLY A 26 16.14 -5.04 2.85
CA GLY A 26 15.59 -5.30 1.52
C GLY A 26 14.11 -5.61 1.57
N TYR A 27 13.35 -4.84 2.35
CA TYR A 27 11.92 -5.07 2.57
C TYR A 27 11.16 -5.18 1.24
N VAL A 28 11.32 -4.20 0.34
CA VAL A 28 10.60 -4.17 -0.94
C VAL A 28 10.97 -5.37 -1.81
N ARG A 29 12.26 -5.76 -1.86
CA ARG A 29 12.71 -6.94 -2.62
C ARG A 29 12.02 -8.22 -2.13
N ARG A 30 12.03 -8.46 -0.82
CA ARG A 30 11.42 -9.66 -0.22
C ARG A 30 9.92 -9.70 -0.46
N GLN A 31 9.25 -8.54 -0.32
CA GLN A 31 7.82 -8.45 -0.57
C GLN A 31 7.51 -8.68 -2.05
N LEU A 32 8.28 -8.09 -2.97
CA LEU A 32 8.11 -8.31 -4.41
C LEU A 32 8.23 -9.79 -4.77
N GLU A 33 9.23 -10.51 -4.23
CA GLU A 33 9.37 -11.95 -4.42
C GLU A 33 8.17 -12.74 -3.87
N ARG A 34 7.72 -12.40 -2.66
CA ARG A 34 6.55 -13.05 -2.04
C ARG A 34 5.29 -12.86 -2.89
N TRP A 35 4.99 -11.63 -3.30
CA TRP A 35 3.80 -11.32 -4.10
C TRP A 35 3.90 -11.85 -5.53
N SER A 36 5.11 -11.90 -6.10
CA SER A 36 5.35 -12.58 -7.38
C SER A 36 5.02 -14.07 -7.29
N ARG A 37 5.51 -14.77 -6.27
CA ARG A 37 5.18 -16.19 -6.04
C ARG A 37 3.68 -16.39 -5.85
N GLN A 38 3.03 -15.53 -5.08
CA GLN A 38 1.58 -15.60 -4.88
C GLN A 38 0.83 -15.40 -6.20
N TYR A 39 1.20 -14.38 -6.98
CA TYR A 39 0.63 -14.12 -8.30
C TYR A 39 0.79 -15.35 -9.21
N ASP A 40 2.00 -15.89 -9.33
CA ASP A 40 2.29 -17.06 -10.16
C ASP A 40 1.55 -18.32 -9.69
N SER A 41 1.41 -18.54 -8.38
CA SER A 41 0.71 -19.71 -7.83
C SER A 41 -0.81 -19.69 -7.99
N ALA A 42 -1.40 -18.49 -8.08
CA ALA A 42 -2.84 -18.32 -8.21
C ALA A 42 -3.30 -18.30 -9.69
N ARG A 43 -2.35 -18.41 -10.64
CA ARG A 43 -2.63 -18.40 -12.08
C ARG A 43 -3.16 -19.75 -12.55
N GLY A 44 -4.29 -19.74 -13.24
CA GLY A 44 -4.72 -20.82 -14.13
C GLY A 44 -4.22 -20.61 -15.57
N ASP A 45 -4.30 -21.64 -16.41
CA ASP A 45 -4.01 -21.53 -17.85
C ASP A 45 -4.99 -20.53 -18.49
N GLY A 46 -4.49 -19.35 -18.88
CA GLY A 46 -5.27 -18.25 -19.50
C GLY A 46 -5.28 -16.94 -18.72
N ASP A 47 -4.88 -16.93 -17.45
CA ASP A 47 -4.92 -15.74 -16.57
C ASP A 47 -3.64 -14.86 -16.66
N ARG A 48 -2.95 -14.90 -17.80
CA ARG A 48 -1.71 -14.14 -18.01
C ARG A 48 -2.01 -12.73 -18.48
N ASP A 49 -1.75 -11.77 -17.60
CA ASP A 49 -1.82 -10.34 -17.87
C ASP A 49 -0.40 -9.79 -18.11
N SER A 50 -0.13 -9.36 -19.35
CA SER A 50 1.18 -8.83 -19.74
C SER A 50 1.53 -7.51 -19.03
N ASP A 51 0.52 -6.73 -18.64
CA ASP A 51 0.74 -5.45 -17.96
C ASP A 51 1.12 -5.66 -16.50
N VAL A 52 0.58 -6.71 -15.87
CA VAL A 52 0.98 -7.11 -14.52
C VAL A 52 2.38 -7.72 -14.49
N ASP A 53 2.70 -8.57 -15.48
CA ASP A 53 4.07 -9.07 -15.67
C ASP A 53 5.04 -7.90 -15.85
N TRP A 54 4.68 -6.90 -16.66
CA TRP A 54 5.48 -5.69 -16.84
C TRP A 54 5.65 -4.91 -15.53
N LEU A 55 4.58 -4.70 -14.75
CA LEU A 55 4.68 -3.98 -13.47
C LEU A 55 5.65 -4.69 -12.53
N ARG A 56 5.54 -6.02 -12.39
CA ARG A 56 6.46 -6.83 -11.58
C ARG A 56 7.91 -6.62 -12.00
N ASP A 57 8.18 -6.68 -13.30
CA ASP A 57 9.54 -6.61 -13.83
C ASP A 57 10.09 -5.18 -13.77
N TRP A 58 9.24 -4.16 -14.01
CA TRP A 58 9.55 -2.75 -13.83
C TRP A 58 9.97 -2.43 -12.38
N ILE A 59 9.24 -2.96 -11.39
CA ILE A 59 9.59 -2.80 -9.97
C ILE A 59 10.91 -3.51 -9.66
N ARG A 60 11.14 -4.71 -10.24
CA ARG A 60 12.37 -5.48 -10.01
C ARG A 60 13.62 -4.72 -10.43
N GLU A 61 13.55 -3.97 -11.53
CA GLU A 61 14.65 -3.14 -12.03
C GLU A 61 14.86 -1.87 -11.19
N ARG A 62 13.85 -1.43 -10.45
CA ARG A 62 13.82 -0.17 -9.71
C ARG A 62 13.63 -0.35 -8.21
N VAL A 63 13.95 -1.53 -7.67
CA VAL A 63 13.81 -1.79 -6.22
C VAL A 63 14.57 -0.70 -5.46
N PRO A 64 13.88 0.11 -4.65
CA PRO A 64 14.51 1.21 -3.95
C PRO A 64 15.47 0.68 -2.90
N VAL A 65 16.47 1.49 -2.56
CA VAL A 65 17.21 1.30 -1.31
C VAL A 65 16.24 1.64 -0.18
N ASP A 66 16.12 0.74 0.80
CA ASP A 66 15.16 0.91 1.89
C ASP A 66 15.35 2.28 2.57
N ALA A 67 14.27 3.02 2.81
CA ALA A 67 14.30 4.35 3.43
C ALA A 67 14.64 4.33 4.93
N GLY A 68 14.74 3.13 5.51
CA GLY A 68 15.05 2.87 6.91
C GLY A 68 14.39 1.60 7.40
N VAL A 69 14.52 1.33 8.70
CA VAL A 69 13.88 0.19 9.37
C VAL A 69 12.96 0.73 10.46
N SER A 70 11.68 0.42 10.36
CA SER A 70 10.67 0.80 11.33
C SER A 70 9.70 -0.35 11.58
N VAL A 71 8.86 -0.21 12.61
CA VAL A 71 7.66 -1.05 12.71
C VAL A 71 6.69 -0.59 11.62
N THR A 72 6.43 -1.47 10.66
CA THR A 72 5.42 -1.27 9.61
C THR A 72 4.16 -2.03 9.99
N HIS A 73 2.99 -1.44 9.78
CA HIS A 73 1.71 -2.10 10.01
C HIS A 73 1.40 -3.14 8.93
N GLY A 74 1.74 -2.83 7.67
CA GLY A 74 1.48 -3.67 6.50
C GLY A 74 0.09 -3.46 5.88
N ASP A 75 -0.89 -3.02 6.65
CA ASP A 75 -2.26 -2.72 6.18
C ASP A 75 -2.82 -1.42 6.78
N ILE A 76 -2.00 -0.36 6.86
CA ILE A 76 -2.42 0.88 7.52
C ILE A 76 -3.35 1.71 6.61
N LYS A 77 -4.64 1.64 6.90
CA LYS A 77 -5.73 2.33 6.19
C LYS A 77 -6.82 2.78 7.16
N CYS A 78 -7.72 3.63 6.70
CA CYS A 78 -8.68 4.35 7.56
C CYS A 78 -9.59 3.42 8.38
N ASP A 79 -10.04 2.32 7.77
CA ASP A 79 -10.87 1.28 8.37
C ASP A 79 -10.15 0.44 9.45
N ASN A 80 -8.82 0.43 9.46
CA ASN A 80 -8.01 -0.17 10.54
C ASN A 80 -7.71 0.82 11.68
N LEU A 81 -8.35 2.00 11.70
CA LEU A 81 -8.19 2.99 12.76
C LEU A 81 -9.48 3.15 13.55
N ILE A 82 -9.38 3.10 14.88
CA ILE A 82 -10.46 3.53 15.75
C ILE A 82 -10.29 5.01 16.04
N PHE A 83 -11.32 5.80 15.74
CA PHE A 83 -11.37 7.22 16.05
C PHE A 83 -12.09 7.47 17.39
N HIS A 84 -11.71 8.54 18.07
CA HIS A 84 -12.46 9.01 19.22
C HIS A 84 -13.90 9.36 18.78
N PRO A 85 -14.94 9.03 19.58
CA PRO A 85 -16.33 9.24 19.16
C PRO A 85 -16.70 10.69 18.82
N THR A 86 -15.97 11.66 19.38
CA THR A 86 -16.30 13.09 19.26
C THR A 86 -15.11 13.99 18.92
N GLU A 87 -13.89 13.46 18.82
CA GLU A 87 -12.67 14.25 18.59
C GLU A 87 -11.92 13.72 17.35
N PRO A 88 -11.25 14.58 16.57
CA PRO A 88 -10.53 14.18 15.36
C PRO A 88 -9.17 13.53 15.67
N ARG A 89 -9.16 12.52 16.57
CA ARG A 89 -7.97 11.76 16.94
C ARG A 89 -8.24 10.27 16.85
N VAL A 90 -7.22 9.55 16.39
CA VAL A 90 -7.17 8.09 16.44
C VAL A 90 -6.81 7.67 17.86
N ILE A 91 -7.51 6.66 18.37
CA ILE A 91 -7.32 6.09 19.71
C ILE A 91 -6.78 4.66 19.68
N ALA A 92 -6.90 3.95 18.55
CA ALA A 92 -6.27 2.64 18.35
C ALA A 92 -5.99 2.36 16.87
N ILE A 93 -4.97 1.54 16.62
CA ILE A 93 -4.70 0.90 15.33
C ILE A 93 -5.02 -0.58 15.50
N LEU A 94 -5.80 -1.14 14.60
CA LEU A 94 -6.26 -2.54 14.60
C LEU A 94 -5.53 -3.37 13.57
N ASP A 95 -5.63 -4.70 13.69
CA ASP A 95 -5.20 -5.66 12.68
C ASP A 95 -3.70 -5.67 12.35
N TRP A 96 -2.91 -6.01 13.38
CA TRP A 96 -1.45 -6.07 13.31
C TRP A 96 -0.90 -7.38 12.71
N GLU A 97 -1.73 -8.21 12.07
CA GLU A 97 -1.30 -9.55 11.62
C GLU A 97 -0.22 -9.52 10.51
N LEU A 98 -0.16 -8.41 9.76
CA LEU A 98 0.86 -8.18 8.72
C LEU A 98 2.05 -7.37 9.22
N ALA A 99 2.05 -6.96 10.49
CA ALA A 99 3.07 -6.09 11.02
C ALA A 99 4.43 -6.79 11.09
N THR A 100 5.48 -6.03 10.80
CA THR A 100 6.86 -6.53 10.81
C THR A 100 7.84 -5.37 10.90
N LEU A 101 9.15 -5.67 10.90
CA LEU A 101 10.17 -4.67 10.61
C LEU A 101 10.31 -4.51 9.09
N GLY A 102 10.22 -3.26 8.64
CA GLY A 102 10.20 -2.97 7.21
C GLY A 102 10.46 -1.51 6.90
N ASP A 103 10.27 -1.20 5.62
CA ASP A 103 10.47 0.13 5.09
C ASP A 103 9.25 1.03 5.43
N PRO A 104 9.45 2.14 6.18
CA PRO A 104 8.36 3.05 6.53
C PRO A 104 7.72 3.72 5.31
N LEU A 105 8.48 3.97 4.24
CA LEU A 105 7.97 4.58 3.02
C LEU A 105 7.10 3.59 2.23
N ALA A 106 7.40 2.29 2.27
CA ALA A 106 6.55 1.26 1.67
C ALA A 106 5.18 1.17 2.36
N ASP A 107 5.15 1.26 3.69
CA ASP A 107 3.90 1.24 4.47
C ASP A 107 3.12 2.56 4.31
N PHE A 108 3.81 3.70 4.30
CA PHE A 108 3.20 5.00 3.99
C PHE A 108 2.63 5.05 2.57
N ALA A 109 3.35 4.53 1.57
CA ALA A 109 2.88 4.48 0.19
C ALA A 109 1.61 3.62 0.06
N TYR A 110 1.48 2.54 0.84
CA TYR A 110 0.26 1.75 0.86
C TYR A 110 -0.92 2.59 1.40
N ASN A 111 -0.70 3.40 2.44
CA ASN A 111 -1.70 4.34 2.95
C ASN A 111 -2.05 5.44 1.93
N ALA A 112 -1.05 6.02 1.29
CA ALA A 112 -1.21 7.07 0.29
C ALA A 112 -1.85 6.56 -1.02
N LEU A 113 -1.84 5.24 -1.26
CA LEU A 113 -2.45 4.65 -2.45
C LEU A 113 -3.95 4.99 -2.57
N MET A 114 -4.63 5.33 -1.47
CA MET A 114 -6.01 5.83 -1.49
C MET A 114 -6.22 6.98 -2.47
N TYR A 115 -5.24 7.86 -2.69
CA TYR A 115 -5.34 8.97 -3.65
C TYR A 115 -5.44 8.52 -5.11
N HIS A 116 -5.09 7.27 -5.41
CA HIS A 116 -5.07 6.73 -6.77
C HIS A 116 -6.14 5.69 -7.03
N LEU A 117 -6.63 5.03 -5.98
CA LEU A 117 -7.61 3.95 -6.07
C LEU A 117 -9.02 4.50 -6.31
N PRO A 118 -9.84 3.82 -7.13
CA PRO A 118 -11.25 4.16 -7.24
C PRO A 118 -12.00 3.87 -5.94
N ARG A 119 -13.17 4.47 -5.74
CA ARG A 119 -13.98 4.26 -4.52
C ARG A 119 -14.35 2.79 -4.26
N THR A 120 -14.44 1.99 -5.33
CA THR A 120 -14.74 0.56 -5.28
C THR A 120 -13.59 -0.30 -4.72
N ILE A 121 -12.39 0.26 -4.59
CA ILE A 121 -11.24 -0.41 -3.98
C ILE A 121 -10.86 0.32 -2.70
N ALA A 122 -11.10 -0.32 -1.55
CA ALA A 122 -10.66 0.15 -0.22
C ALA A 122 -11.07 1.60 0.12
N GLY A 123 -12.19 2.09 -0.41
CA GLY A 123 -12.66 3.46 -0.15
C GLY A 123 -11.76 4.53 -0.76
N GLY A 124 -11.12 4.24 -1.89
CA GLY A 124 -10.21 5.15 -2.59
C GLY A 124 -10.84 6.50 -2.99
N LEU A 125 -9.97 7.47 -3.25
CA LEU A 125 -10.24 8.86 -3.57
C LEU A 125 -9.84 9.23 -5.00
N GLY A 126 -9.29 8.30 -5.79
CA GLY A 126 -8.75 8.56 -7.12
C GLY A 126 -9.78 8.90 -8.20
N ASP A 127 -11.07 8.79 -7.89
CA ASP A 127 -12.17 9.25 -8.74
C ASP A 127 -12.60 10.70 -8.44
N LEU A 128 -12.05 11.33 -7.39
CA LEU A 128 -12.36 12.71 -7.02
C LEU A 128 -11.45 13.70 -7.73
N SER A 129 -12.02 14.83 -8.15
CA SER A 129 -11.25 15.98 -8.64
C SER A 129 -10.53 16.70 -7.48
N ALA A 130 -9.57 17.55 -7.82
CA ALA A 130 -8.88 18.38 -6.83
C ALA A 130 -9.86 19.33 -6.11
N GLU A 131 -10.84 19.88 -6.83
CA GLU A 131 -11.90 20.73 -6.28
C GLU A 131 -12.79 19.96 -5.29
N GLU A 132 -13.18 18.72 -5.64
CA GLU A 132 -13.97 17.88 -4.74
C GLU A 132 -13.22 17.54 -3.45
N LEU A 133 -11.90 17.30 -3.53
CA LEU A 133 -11.06 17.09 -2.33
C LEU A 133 -11.05 18.33 -1.44
N ILE A 134 -10.89 19.52 -2.03
CA ILE A 134 -10.92 20.80 -1.31
C ILE A 134 -12.27 21.01 -0.63
N ASP A 135 -13.38 20.80 -1.34
CA ASP A 135 -14.74 20.96 -0.82
C ASP A 135 -15.03 19.99 0.35
N LEU A 136 -14.44 18.80 0.31
CA LEU A 136 -14.51 17.82 1.40
C LEU A 136 -13.52 18.08 2.54
N GLY A 137 -12.64 19.07 2.42
CA GLY A 137 -11.57 19.35 3.39
C GLY A 137 -10.50 18.26 3.46
N ILE A 138 -10.34 17.48 2.39
CA ILE A 138 -9.34 16.43 2.27
C ILE A 138 -8.06 17.04 1.64
N PRO A 139 -6.88 16.90 2.27
CA PRO A 139 -5.64 17.41 1.68
C PRO A 139 -5.28 16.66 0.39
N SER A 140 -4.60 17.32 -0.52
CA SER A 140 -4.00 16.69 -1.71
C SER A 140 -2.93 15.64 -1.32
N GLU A 141 -2.58 14.75 -2.25
CA GLU A 141 -1.50 13.77 -2.06
C GLU A 141 -0.18 14.47 -1.67
N THR A 142 0.16 15.57 -2.35
CA THR A 142 1.39 16.33 -2.09
C THR A 142 1.40 16.98 -0.70
N GLU A 143 0.27 17.54 -0.26
CA GLU A 143 0.15 18.07 1.11
C GLU A 143 0.24 16.95 2.15
N TYR A 144 -0.36 15.79 1.87
CA TYR A 144 -0.32 14.62 2.75
C TYR A 144 1.10 14.06 2.88
N GLU A 145 1.83 13.94 1.77
CA GLU A 145 3.25 13.53 1.76
C GLU A 145 4.12 14.54 2.51
N THR A 146 3.95 15.84 2.26
CA THR A 146 4.71 16.89 2.95
C THR A 146 4.49 16.83 4.45
N SER A 147 3.23 16.71 4.87
CA SER A 147 2.81 16.50 6.25
C SER A 147 3.45 15.26 6.90
N TYR A 148 3.60 14.18 6.14
CA TYR A 148 4.24 12.96 6.63
C TYR A 148 5.74 13.16 6.81
N ARG A 149 6.40 13.74 5.81
CA ARG A 149 7.85 14.02 5.84
C ARG A 149 8.22 14.88 7.03
N GLU A 150 7.47 15.95 7.29
CA GLU A 150 7.68 16.84 8.45
C GLU A 150 7.53 16.14 9.80
N ARG A 151 6.60 15.17 9.91
CA ARG A 151 6.29 14.48 11.17
C ARG A 151 7.17 13.26 11.44
N ALA A 152 7.43 12.46 10.40
CA ALA A 152 8.24 11.26 10.47
C ALA A 152 9.73 11.61 10.60
N GLY A 153 10.11 12.81 10.15
CA GLY A 153 11.45 13.38 10.31
C GLY A 153 12.49 12.70 9.44
N ARG A 154 12.95 11.51 9.84
CA ARG A 154 14.09 10.80 9.23
C ARG A 154 13.77 10.06 7.93
N VAL A 155 12.49 9.94 7.57
CA VAL A 155 12.08 9.17 6.40
C VAL A 155 12.21 10.04 5.15
N ASP A 156 13.19 9.71 4.32
CA ASP A 156 13.28 10.25 2.97
C ASP A 156 12.09 9.74 2.16
N THR A 157 11.33 10.64 1.54
CA THR A 157 10.19 10.29 0.68
C THR A 157 10.56 10.30 -0.80
N THR A 158 11.82 10.52 -1.14
CA THR A 158 12.34 10.45 -2.51
C THR A 158 12.02 9.08 -3.12
N GLY A 159 11.43 9.09 -4.31
CA GLY A 159 11.05 7.86 -5.00
C GLY A 159 9.74 7.23 -4.52
N LEU A 160 8.88 7.97 -3.79
CA LEU A 160 7.54 7.54 -3.39
C LEU A 160 6.76 6.84 -4.52
N ASP A 161 6.87 7.34 -5.75
CA ASP A 161 6.19 6.78 -6.92
C ASP A 161 6.55 5.30 -7.17
N VAL A 162 7.80 4.90 -6.95
CA VAL A 162 8.22 3.48 -7.07
C VAL A 162 7.49 2.62 -6.02
N TYR A 163 7.33 3.13 -4.80
CA TYR A 163 6.59 2.44 -3.73
C TYR A 163 5.09 2.39 -3.99
N LEU A 164 4.52 3.41 -4.63
CA LEU A 164 3.13 3.40 -5.09
C LEU A 164 2.93 2.33 -6.16
N VAL A 165 3.81 2.26 -7.17
CA VAL A 165 3.78 1.19 -8.19
C VAL A 165 3.92 -0.18 -7.54
N PHE A 166 4.88 -0.36 -6.63
CA PHE A 166 5.02 -1.61 -5.86
C PHE A 166 3.73 -2.00 -5.12
N ASN A 167 3.07 -1.04 -4.46
CA ASN A 167 1.84 -1.32 -3.73
C ASN A 167 0.64 -1.59 -4.66
N THR A 168 0.60 -1.04 -5.88
CA THR A 168 -0.41 -1.46 -6.87
C THR A 168 -0.25 -2.92 -7.27
N PHE A 169 0.98 -3.38 -7.54
CA PHE A 169 1.28 -4.78 -7.85
C PHE A 169 0.94 -5.69 -6.66
N ARG A 170 1.35 -5.31 -5.45
CA ARG A 170 1.01 -6.01 -4.21
C ARG A 170 -0.51 -6.18 -4.07
N LEU A 171 -1.27 -5.10 -4.23
CA LEU A 171 -2.72 -5.14 -4.12
C LEU A 171 -3.35 -6.01 -5.20
N TYR A 172 -2.85 -5.94 -6.44
CA TYR A 172 -3.28 -6.81 -7.52
C TYR A 172 -3.05 -8.30 -7.17
N ALA A 173 -1.87 -8.66 -6.66
CA ALA A 173 -1.56 -10.04 -6.27
C ALA A 173 -2.46 -10.55 -5.13
N ILE A 174 -2.86 -9.68 -4.20
CA ILE A 174 -3.85 -9.98 -3.16
C ILE A 174 -5.21 -10.28 -3.79
N MET A 175 -5.71 -9.37 -4.62
CA MET A 175 -7.02 -9.50 -5.29
C MET A 175 -7.07 -10.71 -6.22
N HIS A 176 -5.97 -11.00 -6.92
CA HIS A 176 -5.80 -12.18 -7.77
C HIS A 176 -5.90 -13.48 -6.96
N GLY A 177 -5.26 -13.54 -5.78
CA GLY A 177 -5.40 -14.68 -4.88
C GLY A 177 -6.83 -14.85 -4.35
N ILE A 178 -7.55 -13.74 -4.09
CA ILE A 178 -8.98 -13.78 -3.71
C ILE A 178 -9.81 -14.32 -4.88
N ARG A 179 -9.59 -13.84 -6.10
CA ARG A 179 -10.28 -14.31 -7.32
C ARG A 179 -10.13 -15.83 -7.48
N ALA A 180 -8.91 -16.34 -7.36
CA ALA A 180 -8.66 -17.78 -7.46
C ALA A 180 -9.42 -18.58 -6.38
N ARG A 181 -9.43 -18.11 -5.12
CA ARG A 181 -10.22 -18.77 -4.05
C ARG A 181 -11.73 -18.73 -4.29
N VAL A 182 -12.25 -17.62 -4.82
CA VAL A 182 -13.67 -17.49 -5.19
C VAL A 182 -14.01 -18.48 -6.31
N GLN A 183 -13.19 -18.57 -7.36
CA GLN A 183 -13.37 -19.52 -8.46
C GLN A 183 -13.33 -20.98 -7.98
N GLN A 184 -12.51 -21.28 -6.97
CA GLN A 184 -12.44 -22.59 -6.32
C GLN A 184 -13.56 -22.85 -5.30
N GLY A 185 -14.46 -21.89 -5.08
CA GLY A 185 -15.55 -22.00 -4.10
C GLY A 185 -15.10 -21.98 -2.64
N THR A 186 -13.86 -21.58 -2.35
CA THR A 186 -13.28 -21.57 -0.99
C THR A 186 -13.39 -20.20 -0.31
N ALA A 187 -13.90 -19.19 -1.01
CA ALA A 187 -14.20 -17.87 -0.45
C ALA A 187 -15.55 -17.36 -0.96
N ALA A 188 -16.40 -16.87 -0.05
CA ALA A 188 -17.65 -16.19 -0.35
C ALA A 188 -17.66 -14.84 0.36
N SER A 189 -17.27 -13.78 -0.34
CA SER A 189 -17.43 -12.40 0.14
C SER A 189 -18.29 -11.62 -0.84
N ALA A 190 -19.30 -10.92 -0.33
CA ALA A 190 -20.19 -10.09 -1.14
C ALA A 190 -19.43 -8.99 -1.90
N HIS A 191 -18.28 -8.55 -1.36
CA HIS A 191 -17.44 -7.50 -1.94
C HIS A 191 -16.35 -8.05 -2.89
N ALA A 192 -16.19 -9.37 -2.99
CA ALA A 192 -15.15 -9.95 -3.85
C ALA A 192 -15.40 -9.64 -5.34
N GLY A 193 -16.67 -9.59 -5.76
CA GLY A 193 -17.03 -9.28 -7.15
C GLY A 193 -16.56 -7.89 -7.58
N ASP A 194 -16.89 -6.86 -6.80
CA ASP A 194 -16.53 -5.47 -7.11
C ASP A 194 -15.01 -5.26 -7.15
N MET A 195 -14.29 -5.87 -6.19
CA MET A 195 -12.82 -5.86 -6.21
C MET A 195 -12.29 -6.52 -7.49
N ILE A 196 -12.74 -7.72 -7.82
CA ILE A 196 -12.29 -8.44 -9.02
C ILE A 196 -12.56 -7.62 -10.29
N ALA A 197 -13.73 -6.98 -10.38
CA ALA A 197 -14.10 -6.14 -11.51
C ALA A 197 -13.20 -4.90 -11.65
N ALA A 198 -12.66 -4.38 -10.54
CA ALA A 198 -11.78 -3.22 -10.53
C ALA A 198 -10.29 -3.54 -10.77
N MET A 199 -9.91 -4.83 -10.87
CA MET A 199 -8.50 -5.24 -11.09
C MET A 199 -7.86 -4.63 -12.35
N PRO A 200 -8.50 -4.54 -13.53
CA PRO A 200 -7.89 -3.90 -14.70
C PRO A 200 -7.54 -2.43 -14.45
N ARG A 201 -8.42 -1.71 -13.74
CA ARG A 201 -8.18 -0.30 -13.37
C ARG A 201 -6.98 -0.16 -12.45
N LEU A 202 -6.75 -1.11 -11.55
CA LEU A 202 -5.58 -1.11 -10.68
C LEU A 202 -4.26 -1.23 -11.48
N VAL A 203 -4.26 -2.01 -12.56
CA VAL A 203 -3.10 -2.15 -13.45
C VAL A 203 -2.83 -0.84 -14.21
N GLU A 204 -3.87 -0.20 -14.73
CA GLU A 204 -3.77 1.12 -15.37
C GLU A 204 -3.19 2.18 -14.41
N ILE A 205 -3.64 2.16 -13.15
CA ILE A 205 -3.11 3.04 -12.10
C ILE A 205 -1.60 2.79 -11.90
N GLY A 206 -1.18 1.53 -11.80
CA GLY A 206 0.23 1.16 -11.69
C GLY A 206 1.06 1.66 -12.87
N ARG A 207 0.55 1.52 -14.10
CA ARG A 207 1.20 2.03 -15.32
C ARG A 207 1.39 3.54 -15.29
N ARG A 208 0.32 4.28 -14.97
CA ARG A 208 0.35 5.76 -14.87
C ARG A 208 1.30 6.25 -13.78
N LEU A 209 1.36 5.54 -12.65
CA LEU A 209 2.32 5.87 -11.58
C LEU A 209 3.76 5.61 -12.02
N ALA A 210 4.01 4.56 -12.79
CA ALA A 210 5.34 4.26 -13.31
C ALA A 210 5.81 5.34 -14.31
N GLU A 211 4.91 5.98 -15.06
CA GLU A 211 5.23 7.09 -15.97
C GLU A 211 5.68 8.37 -15.24
N ARG A 212 5.33 8.54 -13.96
CA ARG A 212 5.82 9.66 -13.14
C ARG A 212 7.28 9.48 -12.73
N CYS A 213 7.79 8.26 -12.77
CA CYS A 213 9.16 7.97 -12.38
C CYS A 213 10.13 8.35 -13.50
N PRO A 214 11.23 9.06 -13.20
CA PRO A 214 12.28 9.29 -14.18
C PRO A 214 12.89 7.95 -14.65
N ALA A 215 13.35 7.93 -15.90
CA ALA A 215 13.87 6.74 -16.58
C ALA A 215 15.09 6.13 -15.87
#